data_AF-A0A7W5EUU6-F1
#
_entry.id   AF-A0A7W5EUU6-F1
#
_cell.length_a   1.000
_cell.length_b   1.000
_cell.length_c   1.000
_cell.angle_alpha   90.00
_cell.angle_beta   90.00
_cell.angle_gamma   90.00
#
_symmetry.space_group_name_H-M   'P 1'
#
loop_
_entity.id
_entity.type
_entity.pdbx_description
1 polymer ?
#
loop_
_entity_poly.entity_id
_entity_poly.type
_entity_poly.pdbx_seq_one_letter_code
_entity_poly.pdbx_strand_id
1 'polypeptide(L)'
;MNAGDKKRHSGFTLIELLVAIAMVAILATMAVPSFQGMMIRNQLTTDFNQVLTGIHYARSEAIKSRKPVTVVMTSGADGDGWKLEVWEGDGSTAVSCPTDAGCWKVMNENDSAVNVSVTTGSGSGKVTFNQLGRASSSCPLGTPCSISLEHENLTGSPETLNINALGNITRP
;
A
#
# COMPACT_ATOMS: atom_id res chain seq x y z
N MET A 1 52.75 48.06 -22.15
CA MET A 1 53.00 46.69 -22.64
C MET A 1 52.35 45.73 -21.65
N ASN A 2 51.19 45.14 -21.97
CA ASN A 2 50.59 44.09 -21.13
C ASN A 2 50.66 42.78 -21.91
N ALA A 3 51.56 41.89 -21.49
CA ALA A 3 51.61 40.52 -21.97
C ALA A 3 50.41 39.77 -21.36
N GLY A 4 49.47 39.36 -22.20
CA GLY A 4 48.35 38.53 -21.78
C GLY A 4 48.82 37.12 -21.47
N ASP A 5 48.75 36.74 -20.19
CA ASP A 5 48.96 35.36 -19.75
C ASP A 5 47.89 34.45 -20.36
N LYS A 6 48.31 33.62 -21.33
CA LYS A 6 47.47 32.55 -21.88
C LYS A 6 47.37 31.44 -20.84
N LYS A 7 46.27 31.42 -20.08
CA LYS A 7 45.90 30.27 -19.25
C LYS A 7 45.82 29.03 -20.14
N ARG A 8 46.74 28.07 -19.94
CA ARG A 8 46.69 26.76 -20.61
C ARG A 8 45.46 26.02 -20.07
N HIS A 9 44.53 25.67 -20.95
CA HIS A 9 43.44 24.76 -20.60
C HIS A 9 44.03 23.38 -20.30
N SER A 10 43.89 22.92 -19.06
CA SER A 10 44.17 21.55 -18.66
C SER A 10 43.03 20.67 -19.17
N GLY A 11 43.32 19.75 -20.10
CA GLY A 11 42.38 18.72 -20.55
C GLY A 11 42.61 17.42 -19.77
N PHE A 12 41.56 16.62 -19.63
CA PHE A 12 41.65 15.27 -19.08
C PHE A 12 42.44 14.35 -20.01
N THR A 13 43.28 13.49 -19.45
CA THR A 13 43.96 12.45 -20.25
C THR A 13 43.01 11.31 -20.56
N LEU A 14 43.27 10.55 -21.63
CA LEU A 14 42.46 9.39 -22.00
C LEU A 14 42.41 8.36 -20.86
N ILE A 15 43.54 8.16 -20.17
CA ILE A 15 43.62 7.25 -19.03
C ILE A 15 42.81 7.75 -17.83
N GLU A 16 42.78 9.07 -17.58
CA GLU A 16 42.00 9.65 -16.48
C GLU A 16 40.49 9.52 -16.72
N LEU A 17 40.04 9.70 -17.97
CA LEU A 17 38.65 9.42 -18.34
C LEU A 17 38.29 7.95 -18.12
N LEU A 18 39.17 7.02 -18.51
CA LEU A 18 38.93 5.59 -18.31
C LEU A 18 38.85 5.22 -16.83
N VAL A 19 39.73 5.77 -15.99
CA VAL A 19 39.71 5.56 -14.54
C VAL A 19 38.43 6.15 -13.93
N ALA A 20 38.02 7.35 -14.34
CA ALA A 20 36.79 7.98 -13.86
C ALA A 20 35.54 7.16 -14.21
N ILE A 21 35.44 6.67 -15.45
CA ILE A 21 34.33 5.81 -15.89
C ILE A 21 34.35 4.49 -15.12
N ALA A 22 35.53 3.89 -14.89
CA ALA A 22 35.65 2.67 -14.09
C ALA A 22 35.16 2.86 -12.65
N MET A 23 35.49 4.00 -12.01
CA MET A 23 35.00 4.33 -10.67
C MET A 23 33.48 4.51 -10.66
N VAL A 24 32.92 5.25 -11.63
CA VAL A 24 31.46 5.44 -11.74
C VAL A 24 30.74 4.12 -11.94
N ALA A 25 31.28 3.22 -12.76
CA ALA A 25 30.69 1.89 -12.99
C ALA A 25 30.63 1.06 -11.68
N ILE A 26 31.69 1.08 -10.87
CA ILE A 26 31.72 0.38 -9.57
C ILE A 26 30.69 0.98 -8.60
N LEU A 27 30.55 2.30 -8.56
CA LEU A 27 29.58 2.95 -7.67
C LEU A 27 28.13 2.69 -8.12
N ALA A 28 27.89 2.67 -9.44
CA ALA A 28 26.57 2.44 -10.01
C ALA A 28 26.00 1.05 -9.65
N THR A 29 26.84 0.01 -9.62
CA THR A 29 26.38 -1.36 -9.28
C THR A 29 25.88 -1.47 -7.84
N MET A 30 26.39 -0.65 -6.93
CA MET A 30 25.93 -0.61 -5.53
C MET A 30 24.70 0.29 -5.35
N ALA A 31 24.62 1.39 -6.10
CA ALA A 31 23.55 2.38 -5.96
C ALA A 31 22.19 1.90 -6.51
N VAL A 32 22.18 1.28 -7.69
CA VAL A 32 20.95 0.85 -8.39
C VAL A 32 20.03 -0.06 -7.54
N PRO A 33 20.50 -1.15 -6.90
CA PRO A 33 19.62 -2.01 -6.11
C PRO A 33 19.00 -1.28 -4.91
N SER A 34 19.71 -0.32 -4.30
CA SER A 34 19.18 0.49 -3.20
C SER A 34 18.03 1.41 -3.65
N PHE A 35 18.13 1.99 -4.85
CA PHE A 35 17.06 2.84 -5.39
C PHE A 35 15.79 2.04 -5.71
N GLN A 36 15.94 0.83 -6.24
CA GLN A 36 14.81 -0.07 -6.49
C GLN A 36 14.06 -0.43 -5.21
N GLY A 37 14.77 -0.80 -4.14
CA GLY A 37 14.14 -1.10 -2.85
C GLY A 37 13.41 0.09 -2.24
N MET A 38 13.92 1.31 -2.42
CA MET A 38 13.24 2.53 -1.97
C MET A 38 11.95 2.80 -2.75
N MET A 39 11.97 2.62 -4.08
CA MET A 39 10.77 2.79 -4.91
C MET A 39 9.67 1.81 -4.51
N ILE A 40 10.02 0.53 -4.31
CA ILE A 40 9.05 -0.49 -3.92
C ILE A 40 8.44 -0.19 -2.54
N ARG A 41 9.24 0.27 -1.57
CA ARG A 41 8.71 0.69 -0.26
C ARG A 41 7.76 1.87 -0.36
N ASN A 42 8.08 2.86 -1.19
CA ASN A 42 7.20 4.01 -1.42
C ASN A 42 5.87 3.58 -2.05
N GLN A 43 5.89 2.61 -2.97
CA GLN A 43 4.68 2.01 -3.53
C GLN A 43 3.86 1.31 -2.44
N LEU A 44 4.48 0.42 -1.66
CA LEU A 44 3.80 -0.31 -0.56
C LEU A 44 3.15 0.65 0.44
N THR A 45 3.85 1.72 0.85
CA THR A 45 3.29 2.75 1.73
C THR A 45 2.15 3.53 1.07
N THR A 46 2.23 3.79 -0.24
CA THR A 46 1.14 4.43 -0.98
C THR A 46 -0.11 3.56 -1.00
N ASP A 47 0.05 2.29 -1.37
CA ASP A 47 -1.01 1.27 -1.38
C ASP A 47 -1.65 1.14 0.00
N PHE A 48 -0.83 1.03 1.06
CA PHE A 48 -1.30 0.99 2.44
C PHE A 48 -2.13 2.22 2.82
N ASN A 49 -1.70 3.42 2.42
CA ASN A 49 -2.46 4.64 2.68
C ASN A 49 -3.79 4.68 1.93
N GLN A 50 -3.86 4.15 0.71
CA GLN A 50 -5.12 4.02 -0.02
C GLN A 50 -6.08 3.07 0.71
N VAL A 51 -5.59 1.93 1.18
CA VAL A 51 -6.36 0.95 1.97
C VAL A 51 -6.88 1.58 3.26
N LEU A 52 -6.00 2.25 4.02
CA LEU A 52 -6.36 2.98 5.22
C LEU A 52 -7.49 3.99 4.95
N THR A 53 -7.37 4.74 3.86
CA THR A 53 -8.38 5.72 3.43
C THR A 53 -9.71 5.04 3.09
N GLY A 54 -9.69 3.90 2.40
CA GLY A 54 -10.89 3.12 2.07
C GLY A 54 -11.63 2.62 3.31
N ILE A 55 -10.91 2.15 4.33
CA ILE A 55 -11.49 1.69 5.59
C ILE A 55 -12.09 2.86 6.38
N HIS A 56 -11.39 4.00 6.47
CA HIS A 56 -11.93 5.20 7.08
C HIS A 56 -13.17 5.73 6.36
N TYR A 57 -13.18 5.67 5.03
CA TYR A 57 -14.33 6.02 4.21
C TYR A 57 -15.53 5.13 4.57
N ALA A 58 -15.36 3.81 4.59
CA ALA A 58 -16.44 2.88 4.89
C ALA A 58 -17.05 3.11 6.29
N ARG A 59 -16.19 3.31 7.30
CA ARG A 59 -16.64 3.62 8.66
C ARG A 59 -17.44 4.94 8.70
N SER A 60 -16.94 5.96 8.04
CA SER A 60 -17.58 7.28 8.00
C SER A 60 -18.92 7.21 7.28
N GLU A 61 -19.00 6.47 6.18
CA GLU A 61 -20.24 6.31 5.43
C GLU A 61 -21.25 5.46 6.21
N ALA A 62 -20.82 4.46 6.99
CA ALA A 62 -21.73 3.71 7.89
C ALA A 62 -22.40 4.61 8.92
N ILE A 63 -21.64 5.53 9.51
CA ILE A 63 -22.14 6.50 10.49
C ILE A 63 -23.07 7.51 9.80
N LYS A 64 -22.64 8.07 8.66
CA LYS A 64 -23.35 9.11 7.93
C LYS A 64 -24.68 8.60 7.35
N SER A 65 -24.66 7.43 6.71
CA SER A 65 -25.84 6.81 6.11
C SER A 65 -26.76 6.14 7.14
N ARG A 66 -26.26 5.90 8.37
CA ARG A 66 -26.90 5.07 9.39
C ARG A 66 -27.28 3.70 8.83
N LYS A 67 -26.37 3.09 8.07
CA LYS A 67 -26.54 1.74 7.53
C LYS A 67 -25.28 0.92 7.75
N PRO A 68 -25.38 -0.42 7.82
CA PRO A 68 -24.18 -1.25 7.84
C PRO A 68 -23.45 -1.13 6.50
N VAL A 69 -22.13 -1.04 6.56
CA VAL A 69 -21.25 -0.91 5.40
C VAL A 69 -20.17 -1.97 5.49
N THR A 70 -20.03 -2.75 4.44
CA THR A 70 -19.02 -3.79 4.35
C THR A 70 -17.87 -3.34 3.49
N VAL A 71 -16.66 -3.65 3.95
CA VAL A 71 -15.42 -3.57 3.20
C VAL A 71 -14.93 -4.98 2.95
N VAL A 72 -14.59 -5.26 1.69
CA VAL A 72 -13.83 -6.44 1.32
C VAL A 72 -12.55 -5.99 0.65
N MET A 73 -11.49 -6.70 0.98
CA MET A 73 -10.26 -6.62 0.22
C MET A 73 -10.00 -7.95 -0.45
N THR A 74 -9.50 -7.87 -1.67
CA THR A 74 -9.12 -9.02 -2.48
C THR A 74 -7.72 -8.75 -3.01
N SER A 75 -6.80 -9.67 -2.74
CA SER A 75 -5.54 -9.70 -3.48
C SER A 75 -5.83 -10.24 -4.88
N GLY A 76 -5.23 -9.64 -5.90
CA GLY A 76 -5.06 -10.30 -7.19
C GLY A 76 -4.25 -11.59 -7.04
N ALA A 77 -4.33 -12.47 -8.03
CA ALA A 77 -3.39 -13.59 -8.11
C ALA A 77 -2.04 -13.06 -8.62
N ASP A 78 -0.92 -13.61 -8.12
CA ASP A 78 0.43 -13.45 -8.69
C ASP A 78 0.78 -12.02 -9.19
N GLY A 79 0.66 -11.01 -8.32
CA GLY A 79 1.04 -9.63 -8.67
C GLY A 79 0.01 -8.81 -9.44
N ASP A 80 -1.23 -9.29 -9.59
CA ASP A 80 -2.36 -8.53 -10.15
C ASP A 80 -2.90 -7.43 -9.19
N GLY A 81 -2.10 -7.01 -8.22
CA GLY A 81 -2.42 -5.91 -7.31
C GLY A 81 -3.45 -6.26 -6.25
N TRP A 82 -4.16 -5.23 -5.79
CA TRP A 82 -5.18 -5.37 -4.76
C TRP A 82 -6.41 -4.57 -5.13
N LYS A 83 -7.55 -5.02 -4.62
CA LYS A 83 -8.83 -4.34 -4.75
C LYS A 83 -9.51 -4.24 -3.40
N LEU A 84 -9.99 -3.04 -3.08
CA LEU A 84 -10.83 -2.72 -1.93
C LEU A 84 -12.19 -2.25 -2.43
N GLU A 85 -13.24 -2.89 -1.95
CA GLU A 85 -14.62 -2.58 -2.31
C GLU A 85 -15.42 -2.21 -1.07
N VAL A 86 -16.24 -1.15 -1.19
CA VAL A 86 -17.11 -0.65 -0.12
C VAL A 86 -18.53 -0.58 -0.64
N TRP A 87 -19.48 -1.17 0.10
CA TRP A 87 -20.89 -1.13 -0.25
C TRP A 87 -21.81 -1.21 0.99
N GLU A 88 -23.08 -0.88 0.78
CA GLU A 88 -24.14 -1.05 1.78
C GLU A 88 -24.43 -2.52 2.02
N GLY A 89 -24.25 -3.00 3.25
CA GLY A 89 -24.54 -4.38 3.60
C GLY A 89 -23.99 -4.76 4.95
N ASP A 90 -24.51 -5.85 5.50
CA ASP A 90 -23.99 -6.48 6.73
C ASP A 90 -22.86 -7.50 6.43
N GLY A 91 -22.60 -7.77 5.15
CA GLY A 91 -21.56 -8.69 4.69
C GLY A 91 -21.95 -10.17 4.75
N SER A 92 -23.21 -10.48 5.07
CA SER A 92 -23.69 -11.84 5.32
C SER A 92 -23.84 -12.71 4.07
N THR A 93 -24.10 -12.13 2.90
CA THR A 93 -24.48 -12.87 1.69
C THR A 93 -23.55 -12.68 0.49
N ALA A 94 -23.00 -11.48 0.29
CA ALA A 94 -22.17 -11.16 -0.88
C ALA A 94 -20.67 -11.19 -0.54
N VAL A 95 -19.86 -11.97 -1.26
CA VAL A 95 -18.40 -12.10 -1.06
C VAL A 95 -17.62 -10.91 -1.60
N SER A 96 -18.14 -10.28 -2.64
CA SER A 96 -17.67 -9.02 -3.23
C SER A 96 -18.84 -8.06 -3.33
N CYS A 97 -18.57 -6.84 -3.79
CA CYS A 97 -19.64 -5.92 -4.12
C CYS A 97 -20.59 -6.56 -5.18
N PRO A 98 -21.92 -6.60 -4.94
CA PRO A 98 -22.83 -7.43 -5.72
C PRO A 98 -23.05 -6.98 -7.17
N THR A 99 -22.80 -5.70 -7.48
CA THR A 99 -22.69 -5.14 -8.84
C THR A 99 -21.76 -3.94 -8.79
N ASP A 100 -20.98 -3.64 -9.84
CA ASP A 100 -20.11 -2.45 -9.87
C ASP A 100 -20.87 -1.14 -9.62
N ALA A 101 -22.15 -1.07 -10.03
CA ALA A 101 -23.04 0.07 -9.78
C ALA A 101 -23.54 0.17 -8.32
N GLY A 102 -23.45 -0.92 -7.55
CA GLY A 102 -23.82 -0.99 -6.14
C GLY A 102 -22.68 -0.63 -5.18
N CYS A 103 -21.46 -0.50 -5.69
CA CYS A 103 -20.30 -0.15 -4.87
C CYS A 103 -20.28 1.34 -4.64
N TRP A 104 -20.25 1.73 -3.37
CA TRP A 104 -20.08 3.13 -3.00
C TRP A 104 -18.67 3.61 -3.25
N LYS A 105 -17.69 2.71 -3.16
CA LYS A 105 -16.30 3.00 -3.49
C LYS A 105 -15.57 1.74 -3.90
N VAL A 106 -14.79 1.85 -4.96
CA VAL A 106 -13.80 0.84 -5.38
C VAL A 106 -12.45 1.56 -5.42
N MET A 107 -11.46 0.95 -4.80
CA MET A 107 -10.06 1.36 -4.83
C MET A 107 -9.26 0.15 -5.28
N ASN A 108 -8.40 0.33 -6.26
CA ASN A 108 -7.60 -0.74 -6.80
C ASN A 108 -6.29 -0.17 -7.32
N GLU A 109 -5.24 -0.93 -7.13
CA GLU A 109 -3.98 -0.71 -7.85
C GLU A 109 -3.81 -1.92 -8.76
N ASN A 110 -3.83 -1.68 -10.07
CA ASN A 110 -3.56 -2.71 -11.06
C ASN A 110 -2.07 -2.63 -11.39
N ASP A 111 -1.34 -3.75 -11.41
CA ASP A 111 0.13 -3.79 -11.58
C ASP A 111 0.92 -3.44 -10.31
N SER A 112 0.45 -3.91 -9.15
CA SER A 112 1.21 -3.87 -7.89
C SER A 112 1.55 -5.29 -7.46
N ALA A 113 2.82 -5.61 -7.23
CA ALA A 113 3.24 -6.89 -6.64
C ALA A 113 3.02 -6.92 -5.11
N VAL A 114 2.02 -6.16 -4.63
CA VAL A 114 1.57 -6.11 -3.24
C VAL A 114 0.43 -7.10 -3.03
N ASN A 115 0.69 -8.08 -2.19
CA ASN A 115 -0.28 -9.03 -1.68
C ASN A 115 -0.96 -8.48 -0.42
N VAL A 116 -2.27 -8.70 -0.32
CA VAL A 116 -3.08 -8.34 0.86
C VAL A 116 -3.52 -9.61 1.56
N SER A 117 -3.36 -9.65 2.87
CA SER A 117 -3.99 -10.65 3.73
C SER A 117 -4.93 -9.98 4.73
N VAL A 118 -6.15 -10.51 4.85
CA VAL A 118 -7.17 -10.03 5.80
C VAL A 118 -7.48 -11.13 6.80
N THR A 119 -7.22 -10.87 8.07
CA THR A 119 -7.62 -11.75 9.18
C THR A 119 -8.72 -11.07 9.97
N THR A 120 -9.85 -11.76 10.12
CA THR A 120 -10.99 -11.29 10.92
C THR A 120 -11.35 -12.32 11.96
N GLY A 121 -11.83 -11.90 13.12
CA GLY A 121 -12.30 -12.85 14.14
C GLY A 121 -13.53 -13.65 13.71
N SER A 122 -14.27 -13.16 12.70
CA SER A 122 -15.41 -13.86 12.08
C SER A 122 -15.01 -14.92 11.03
N GLY A 123 -13.75 -14.94 10.58
CA GLY A 123 -13.29 -15.82 9.49
C GLY A 123 -13.85 -15.48 8.10
N SER A 124 -14.62 -14.39 7.95
CA SER A 124 -15.30 -14.04 6.70
C SER A 124 -14.42 -13.30 5.68
N GLY A 125 -13.25 -12.80 6.10
CA GLY A 125 -12.38 -11.94 5.28
C GLY A 125 -12.96 -10.55 5.01
N LYS A 126 -14.07 -10.18 5.66
CA LYS A 126 -14.78 -8.91 5.47
C LYS A 126 -14.86 -8.11 6.76
N VAL A 127 -14.76 -6.80 6.63
CA VAL A 127 -14.93 -5.87 7.75
C VAL A 127 -16.22 -5.09 7.55
N THR A 128 -17.22 -5.35 8.40
CA THR A 128 -18.48 -4.62 8.40
C THR A 128 -18.49 -3.61 9.54
N PHE A 129 -18.73 -2.34 9.21
CA PHE A 129 -19.02 -1.29 10.17
C PHE A 129 -20.52 -1.10 10.31
N ASN A 130 -21.01 -1.03 11.54
CA ASN A 130 -22.41 -0.69 11.80
C ASN A 130 -22.63 0.83 11.84
N GLN A 131 -23.87 1.24 12.09
CA GLN A 131 -24.31 2.65 12.12
C GLN A 131 -23.60 3.51 13.19
N LEU A 132 -22.96 2.89 14.17
CA LEU A 132 -22.15 3.56 15.21
C LEU A 132 -20.65 3.53 14.88
N GLY A 133 -20.28 3.04 13.70
CA GLY A 133 -18.90 2.89 13.25
C GLY A 133 -18.14 1.78 13.97
N ARG A 134 -18.83 0.81 14.59
CA ARG A 134 -18.24 -0.34 15.28
C ARG A 134 -18.07 -1.52 14.32
N ALA A 135 -17.00 -2.28 14.48
CA ALA A 135 -16.69 -3.45 13.65
C ALA A 135 -16.93 -4.79 14.37
N SER A 136 -17.72 -4.81 15.45
CA SER A 136 -17.82 -5.95 16.37
C SER A 136 -18.33 -7.26 15.77
N SER A 137 -19.03 -7.21 14.63
CA SER A 137 -19.46 -8.42 13.90
C SER A 137 -18.31 -9.10 13.16
N SER A 138 -17.34 -8.32 12.67
CA SER A 138 -16.15 -8.82 11.97
C SER A 138 -14.96 -9.00 12.90
N CYS A 139 -14.82 -8.11 13.88
CA CYS A 139 -13.72 -8.00 14.84
C CYS A 139 -14.28 -8.07 16.26
N PRO A 140 -14.54 -9.27 16.81
CA PRO A 140 -15.08 -9.43 18.17
C PRO A 140 -14.16 -8.83 19.25
N LEU A 141 -14.71 -8.69 20.46
CA LEU A 141 -13.92 -8.19 21.61
C LEU A 141 -12.77 -9.15 21.91
N GLY A 142 -11.54 -8.62 22.00
CA GLY A 142 -10.33 -9.41 22.24
C GLY A 142 -9.70 -10.01 20.98
N THR A 143 -10.37 -9.97 19.83
CA THR A 143 -9.87 -10.47 18.54
C THR A 143 -9.95 -9.37 17.48
N PRO A 144 -8.99 -8.42 17.46
CA PRO A 144 -8.97 -7.36 16.45
C PRO A 144 -8.81 -7.98 15.06
N CYS A 145 -9.43 -7.36 14.05
CA CYS A 145 -9.10 -7.70 12.67
C CYS A 145 -7.73 -7.11 12.34
N SER A 146 -6.95 -7.82 11.54
CA SER A 146 -5.71 -7.34 10.96
C SER A 146 -5.79 -7.40 9.44
N ILE A 147 -5.26 -6.36 8.80
CA ILE A 147 -5.07 -6.30 7.35
C ILE A 147 -3.59 -6.03 7.13
N SER A 148 -2.91 -6.92 6.43
CA SER A 148 -1.47 -6.86 6.21
C SER A 148 -1.17 -6.80 4.72
N LEU A 149 -0.37 -5.84 4.32
CA LEU A 149 0.13 -5.66 2.96
C LEU A 149 1.60 -6.06 2.91
N GLU A 150 1.97 -6.92 1.96
CA GLU A 150 3.32 -7.40 1.75
C GLU A 150 3.68 -7.33 0.28
N HIS A 151 4.91 -6.97 -0.06
CA HIS A 151 5.38 -6.96 -1.44
C HIS A 151 6.32 -8.14 -1.68
N GLU A 152 6.12 -8.89 -2.77
CA GLU A 152 6.84 -10.15 -3.03
C GLU A 152 8.38 -10.00 -3.07
N ASN A 153 8.84 -8.89 -3.62
CA ASN A 153 10.27 -8.56 -3.71
C ASN A 153 10.85 -7.77 -2.52
N LEU A 154 10.07 -7.52 -1.46
CA LEU A 154 10.57 -6.89 -0.23
C LEU A 154 10.76 -7.92 0.87
N THR A 155 11.97 -7.96 1.43
CA THR A 155 12.22 -8.68 2.68
C THR A 155 11.94 -7.76 3.87
N GLY A 156 11.06 -8.17 4.78
CA GLY A 156 10.69 -7.38 5.95
C GLY A 156 9.35 -7.77 6.55
N SER A 157 8.93 -7.06 7.59
CA SER A 157 7.59 -7.22 8.17
C SER A 157 6.56 -6.51 7.29
N PRO A 158 5.36 -7.10 7.10
CA PRO A 158 4.30 -6.48 6.32
C PRO A 158 3.77 -5.21 6.98
N GLU A 159 3.31 -4.25 6.16
CA GLU A 159 2.59 -3.09 6.68
C GLU A 159 1.20 -3.55 7.14
N THR A 160 0.94 -3.46 8.45
CA THR A 160 -0.28 -3.98 9.05
C THR A 160 -1.15 -2.85 9.59
N LEU A 161 -2.46 -3.01 9.47
CA LEU A 161 -3.48 -2.19 10.11
C LEU A 161 -4.34 -3.09 11.00
N ASN A 162 -4.66 -2.61 12.20
CA ASN A 162 -5.54 -3.28 13.15
C ASN A 162 -6.86 -2.52 13.33
N ILE A 163 -7.96 -3.26 13.38
CA ILE A 163 -9.30 -2.73 13.65
C ILE A 163 -9.87 -3.46 14.85
N ASN A 164 -10.22 -2.71 15.90
CA ASN A 164 -10.85 -3.30 17.09
C ASN A 164 -12.40 -3.34 16.98
N ALA A 165 -13.06 -3.98 17.93
CA ALA A 165 -14.52 -4.09 17.98
C ALA A 165 -15.27 -2.74 18.04
N LEU A 166 -14.62 -1.66 18.48
CA LEU A 166 -15.18 -0.31 18.50
C LEU A 166 -14.98 0.44 17.18
N GLY A 167 -14.31 -0.19 16.21
CA GLY A 167 -13.94 0.41 14.93
C GLY A 167 -12.83 1.45 15.05
N ASN A 168 -12.02 1.40 16.12
CA ASN A 168 -10.77 2.14 16.14
C ASN A 168 -9.78 1.46 15.18
N ILE A 169 -9.13 2.28 14.36
CA ILE A 169 -8.22 1.87 13.31
C ILE A 169 -6.82 2.35 13.71
N THR A 170 -5.86 1.44 13.84
CA THR A 170 -4.51 1.75 14.28
C THR A 170 -3.47 1.04 13.42
N ARG A 171 -2.37 1.74 13.10
CA ARG A 171 -1.14 1.10 12.64
C ARG A 171 -0.36 0.67 13.90
N PRO A 172 -0.17 -0.64 14.16
CA PRO A 172 0.58 -1.12 15.30
C PRO A 172 2.06 -0.77 15.22
#